data_AF-A0A0P0N4K9-F1
#
_entry.id   AF-A0A0P0N4K9-F1
#
_cell.length_a   1.000
_cell.length_b   1.000
_cell.length_c   1.000
_cell.angle_alpha   90.00
_cell.angle_beta   90.00
_cell.angle_gamma   90.00
#
_symmetry.space_group_name_H-M   'P 1'
#
loop_
_entity.id
_entity.type
_entity.pdbx_description
1 polymer ?
#
loop_
_entity_poly.entity_id
_entity_poly.type
_entity_poly.pdbx_seq_one_letter_code
_entity_poly.pdbx_strand_id
1 'polypeptide(L)'
;MTYRRHHKIEIVYNGKRYNRVISSIKCIRILNNNSYPIPIRCRVVENDAVRIHVVDVPVPEGVNVIIGQAHFIKTLEDIYEALVTSVPGVKFGIAFCEASQKRLIRHEGNDDELRKLAIEAAKRIAAGHVFVIYIKDAWPINVLNSIKNVQEVVTIFAATANPLQVVVAETKQGRGVLGVIDGYTPVGVETENDIAERRIFLRKIGYKK
;
A
#
# COMPACT_ATOMS: atom_id res chain seq x y z
N MET A 1 -15.29 23.86 3.04
CA MET A 1 -16.09 22.81 2.40
C MET A 1 -16.68 21.90 3.47
N THR A 2 -17.95 22.10 3.81
CA THR A 2 -18.68 21.32 4.83
C THR A 2 -19.17 20.01 4.20
N TYR A 3 -18.46 18.92 4.46
CA TYR A 3 -18.89 17.57 4.05
C TYR A 3 -20.18 17.22 4.81
N ARG A 4 -21.33 17.23 4.12
CA ARG A 4 -22.59 16.68 4.65
C ARG A 4 -22.41 15.17 4.78
N ARG A 5 -22.18 14.67 6.00
CA ARG A 5 -22.20 13.23 6.28
C ARG A 5 -23.62 12.72 6.08
N HIS A 6 -23.85 11.93 5.03
CA HIS A 6 -25.07 11.18 4.85
C HIS A 6 -25.07 10.02 5.85
N HIS A 7 -25.96 10.07 6.85
CA HIS A 7 -26.15 8.97 7.78
C HIS A 7 -27.32 8.11 7.30
N LYS A 8 -27.10 6.80 7.12
CA LYS A 8 -28.21 5.84 7.04
C LYS A 8 -28.71 5.60 8.45
N ILE A 9 -29.98 5.87 8.69
CA ILE A 9 -30.64 5.68 9.98
C ILE A 9 -31.67 4.56 9.78
N GLU A 10 -31.58 3.52 10.61
CA GLU A 10 -32.61 2.48 10.67
C GLU A 10 -33.66 2.91 11.69
N ILE A 11 -34.90 3.09 11.23
CA ILE A 11 -36.04 3.43 12.09
C ILE A 11 -36.85 2.15 12.28
N VAL A 12 -37.03 1.72 13.53
CA VAL A 12 -37.90 0.59 13.87
C VAL A 12 -39.19 1.16 14.46
N TYR A 13 -40.33 0.87 13.82
CA TYR A 13 -41.66 1.27 14.27
C TYR A 13 -42.61 0.08 14.18
N ASN A 14 -43.27 -0.29 15.28
CA ASN A 14 -44.17 -1.46 15.38
C ASN A 14 -43.59 -2.74 14.76
N GLY A 15 -42.31 -3.04 15.04
CA GLY A 15 -41.62 -4.23 14.54
C GLY A 15 -41.23 -4.20 13.05
N LYS A 16 -41.59 -3.14 12.30
CA LYS A 16 -41.19 -2.94 10.90
C LYS A 16 -39.94 -2.06 10.81
N ARG A 17 -39.00 -2.46 9.93
CA ARG A 17 -37.74 -1.75 9.67
C ARG A 17 -37.87 -0.83 8.46
N TYR A 18 -37.42 0.41 8.60
CA TYR A 18 -37.43 1.41 7.54
C TYR A 18 -36.02 1.97 7.33
N ASN A 19 -35.51 1.86 6.10
CA ASN A 19 -34.20 2.40 5.71
C ASN A 19 -34.36 3.78 5.05
N ARG A 20 -33.78 4.83 5.64
CA ARG A 20 -33.67 6.15 5.00
C ARG A 20 -32.25 6.70 5.07
N VAL A 21 -31.83 7.36 3.99
CA VAL A 21 -30.59 8.15 3.94
C VAL A 21 -30.97 9.59 4.32
N ILE A 22 -30.43 10.11 5.42
CA ILE A 22 -30.74 11.47 5.88
C ILE A 22 -29.44 12.26 6.06
N SER A 23 -29.45 13.53 5.66
CA SER A 23 -28.28 14.43 5.69
C SER A 23 -28.06 15.13 7.04
N SER A 24 -28.99 15.00 8.00
CA SER A 24 -28.82 15.50 9.37
C SER A 24 -29.75 14.77 10.35
N ILE A 25 -29.26 14.47 11.56
CA ILE A 25 -30.07 13.94 12.67
C ILE A 25 -30.75 15.13 13.38
N LYS A 26 -31.76 15.72 12.76
CA LYS A 26 -32.77 16.47 13.52
C LYS A 26 -33.80 15.43 13.96
N CYS A 27 -34.07 15.34 15.27
CA CYS A 27 -35.03 14.43 15.87
C CYS A 27 -36.27 14.27 14.96
N ILE A 28 -36.46 13.06 14.42
CA ILE A 28 -37.65 12.71 13.67
C ILE A 28 -38.79 12.67 14.69
N ARG A 29 -39.56 13.74 14.80
CA ARG A 29 -40.85 13.72 15.50
C ARG A 29 -41.88 13.18 14.52
N ILE A 30 -42.29 11.93 14.69
CA ILE A 30 -43.53 11.45 14.07
C ILE A 30 -44.66 11.97 14.96
N LEU A 31 -45.27 13.09 14.57
CA LEU A 31 -46.51 13.54 15.19
C LEU A 31 -47.64 12.64 14.67
N ASN A 32 -48.26 11.88 15.57
CA ASN A 32 -49.57 11.30 15.32
C ASN A 32 -50.60 12.19 16.03
N ASN A 33 -51.83 12.24 15.53
CA ASN A 33 -52.91 13.13 16.03
C ASN A 33 -53.38 12.84 17.48
N ASN A 34 -52.65 12.04 18.26
CA ASN A 34 -52.89 11.81 19.69
C ASN A 34 -51.60 12.06 20.48
N SER A 35 -51.68 12.99 21.42
CA SER A 35 -50.61 13.82 22.01
C SER A 35 -49.58 13.13 22.92
N TYR A 36 -49.07 11.94 22.58
CA TYR A 36 -48.01 11.28 23.36
C TYR A 36 -46.72 11.08 22.54
N PRO A 37 -45.54 11.53 23.01
CA PRO A 37 -44.28 11.26 22.34
C PRO A 37 -43.91 9.77 22.45
N ILE A 38 -43.86 9.08 21.31
CA ILE A 38 -43.46 7.67 21.22
C ILE A 38 -41.92 7.60 21.30
N PRO A 39 -41.32 6.72 22.13
CA PRO A 39 -39.87 6.56 22.18
C PRO A 39 -39.37 5.91 20.88
N ILE A 40 -38.75 6.71 20.02
CA ILE A 40 -38.06 6.22 18.83
C ILE A 40 -36.63 5.83 19.24
N ARG A 41 -36.29 4.55 19.10
CA ARG A 41 -34.92 4.07 19.23
C ARG A 41 -34.21 4.27 17.90
N CYS A 42 -33.46 5.37 17.76
CA CYS A 42 -32.56 5.56 16.63
C CYS A 42 -31.23 4.85 16.94
N ARG A 43 -30.83 3.90 16.09
CA ARG A 43 -29.46 3.37 16.09
C ARG A 43 -28.73 3.97 14.90
N VAL A 44 -27.60 4.62 15.17
CA VAL A 44 -26.67 5.03 14.10
C VAL A 44 -26.00 3.76 13.59
N VAL A 45 -26.18 3.44 12.32
CA VAL A 45 -25.42 2.39 11.65
C VAL A 45 -24.19 3.09 11.07
N GLU A 46 -23.05 3.02 11.78
CA GLU A 46 -21.78 3.45 11.19
C GLU A 46 -21.39 2.42 10.12
N ASN A 47 -21.52 2.77 8.85
CA ASN A 47 -20.86 2.01 7.81
C ASN A 47 -19.35 2.17 7.97
N ASP A 48 -18.60 1.07 7.94
CA ASP A 48 -17.14 1.11 7.86
C ASP A 48 -16.73 1.60 6.48
N ALA A 49 -16.70 2.93 6.32
CA ALA A 49 -16.32 3.58 5.08
C ALA A 49 -14.82 3.35 4.81
N VAL A 50 -14.51 2.87 3.60
CA VAL A 50 -13.14 2.71 3.11
C VAL A 50 -12.77 3.94 2.28
N ARG A 51 -11.62 4.56 2.57
CA ARG A 51 -11.03 5.62 1.73
C ARG A 51 -9.90 5.03 0.90
N ILE A 52 -9.83 5.39 -0.38
CA ILE A 52 -8.74 4.96 -1.28
C ILE A 52 -7.81 6.13 -1.54
N HIS A 53 -6.52 5.89 -1.36
CA HIS A 53 -5.44 6.84 -1.59
C HIS A 53 -4.53 6.31 -2.70
N VAL A 54 -4.08 7.21 -3.56
CA VAL A 54 -2.99 6.95 -4.50
C VAL A 54 -1.76 7.64 -3.96
N VAL A 55 -0.71 6.88 -3.68
CA VAL A 55 0.51 7.36 -3.03
C VAL A 55 1.67 7.30 -4.02
N ASP A 56 2.25 8.45 -4.35
CA ASP A 56 3.44 8.51 -5.19
C ASP A 56 4.69 8.07 -4.42
N VAL A 57 5.43 7.13 -5.02
CA VAL A 57 6.70 6.62 -4.52
C VAL A 57 7.82 7.17 -5.40
N PRO A 58 8.66 8.10 -4.89
CA PRO A 58 9.75 8.66 -5.67
C PRO A 58 10.77 7.58 -6.01
N VAL A 59 11.18 7.50 -7.27
CA VAL A 59 12.24 6.59 -7.74
C VAL A 59 13.28 7.44 -8.47
N PRO A 60 14.37 7.84 -7.79
CA PRO A 60 15.45 8.60 -8.41
C PRO A 60 16.12 7.83 -9.54
N GLU A 61 16.78 8.55 -10.45
CA GLU A 61 17.53 7.95 -11.53
C GLU A 61 18.64 7.02 -11.00
N GLY A 62 18.80 5.85 -11.63
CA GLY A 62 19.79 4.84 -11.24
C GLY A 62 19.44 4.08 -9.95
N VAL A 63 18.22 4.22 -9.43
CA VAL A 63 17.74 3.52 -8.24
C VAL A 63 16.53 2.66 -8.60
N ASN A 64 16.47 1.45 -8.02
CA ASN A 64 15.29 0.59 -8.07
C ASN A 64 14.60 0.54 -6.71
N VAL A 65 13.27 0.41 -6.70
CA VAL A 65 12.46 0.22 -5.50
C VAL A 65 11.82 -1.16 -5.49
N ILE A 66 11.78 -1.80 -4.33
CA ILE A 66 11.06 -3.04 -4.06
C ILE A 66 10.11 -2.79 -2.89
N ILE A 67 8.83 -3.06 -3.06
CA ILE A 67 7.81 -2.89 -2.02
C ILE A 67 7.13 -4.23 -1.78
N GLY A 68 6.98 -4.61 -0.52
CA GLY A 68 6.31 -5.84 -0.14
C GLY A 68 5.65 -5.75 1.21
N GLN A 69 5.11 -6.88 1.65
CA GLN A 69 4.53 -7.06 2.97
C GLN A 69 5.19 -8.24 3.65
N ALA A 70 5.51 -8.07 4.92
CA ALA A 70 6.12 -9.10 5.76
C ALA A 70 5.35 -9.21 7.09
N HIS A 71 6.00 -9.73 8.13
CA HIS A 71 5.54 -9.67 9.51
C HIS A 71 6.75 -9.87 10.43
N PHE A 72 6.64 -9.52 11.71
CA PHE A 72 7.70 -9.70 12.71
C PHE A 72 8.96 -8.81 12.50
N ILE A 73 9.60 -8.41 13.60
CA ILE A 73 10.66 -7.38 13.58
C ILE A 73 11.96 -7.87 12.94
N LYS A 74 12.19 -9.19 12.95
CA LYS A 74 13.33 -9.86 12.30
C LYS A 74 13.39 -9.62 10.78
N THR A 75 12.26 -9.25 10.15
CA THR A 75 12.18 -8.81 8.74
C THR A 75 13.33 -7.87 8.35
N LEU A 76 13.66 -6.92 9.23
CA LEU A 76 14.63 -5.88 8.92
C LEU A 76 16.05 -6.43 8.77
N GLU A 77 16.46 -7.28 9.71
CA GLU A 77 17.79 -7.90 9.72
C GLU A 77 17.91 -8.97 8.63
N ASP A 78 16.88 -9.80 8.44
CA ASP A 78 16.91 -10.85 7.42
C ASP A 78 16.93 -10.32 6.00
N ILE A 79 16.16 -9.27 5.72
CA ILE A 79 16.22 -8.64 4.40
C ILE A 79 17.56 -7.92 4.22
N TYR A 80 18.12 -7.30 5.27
CA TYR A 80 19.47 -6.72 5.22
C TYR A 80 20.50 -7.79 4.83
N GLU A 81 20.47 -8.96 5.47
CA GLU A 81 21.34 -10.09 5.16
C GLU A 81 21.12 -10.60 3.74
N ALA A 82 19.86 -10.76 3.32
CA ALA A 82 19.51 -11.21 1.98
C ALA A 82 20.04 -10.25 0.90
N LEU A 83 20.04 -8.94 1.15
CA LEU A 83 20.56 -7.94 0.22
C LEU A 83 22.10 -7.97 0.18
N VAL A 84 22.76 -7.82 1.32
CA VAL A 84 24.23 -7.69 1.38
C VAL A 84 24.96 -8.96 0.90
N THR A 85 24.36 -10.14 1.04
CA THR A 85 24.94 -11.42 0.59
C THR A 85 24.63 -11.76 -0.87
N SER A 86 23.69 -11.07 -1.52
CA SER A 86 23.31 -11.37 -2.91
C SER A 86 24.24 -10.75 -3.96
N VAL A 87 24.72 -9.51 -3.74
CA VAL A 87 25.61 -8.81 -4.68
C VAL A 87 26.69 -8.05 -3.92
N PRO A 88 27.99 -8.36 -4.12
CA PRO A 88 29.07 -7.55 -3.57
C PRO A 88 28.96 -6.09 -4.03
N GLY A 89 28.97 -5.14 -3.08
CA GLY A 89 28.93 -3.72 -3.38
C GLY A 89 27.54 -3.11 -3.56
N VAL A 90 26.45 -3.88 -3.41
CA VAL A 90 25.08 -3.34 -3.44
C VAL A 90 24.91 -2.22 -2.41
N LYS A 91 24.31 -1.11 -2.85
CA LYS A 91 23.90 0.00 -1.99
C LYS A 91 22.42 -0.08 -1.75
N PHE A 92 21.97 0.01 -0.51
CA PHE A 92 20.56 -0.11 -0.19
C PHE A 92 20.14 0.60 1.09
N GLY A 93 18.86 0.92 1.13
CA GLY A 93 18.13 1.32 2.34
C GLY A 93 16.82 0.56 2.43
N ILE A 94 16.48 0.09 3.62
CA ILE A 94 15.22 -0.60 3.91
C ILE A 94 14.46 0.11 5.03
N ALA A 95 13.14 0.18 4.90
CA ALA A 95 12.23 0.58 5.95
C ALA A 95 11.09 -0.43 6.09
N PHE A 96 10.67 -0.73 7.31
CA PHE A 96 9.59 -1.65 7.66
C PHE A 96 8.64 -1.02 8.66
N CYS A 97 7.35 -1.05 8.36
CA CYS A 97 6.29 -0.51 9.20
C CYS A 97 5.88 -1.53 10.28
N GLU A 98 6.38 -1.38 11.50
CA GLU A 98 5.91 -2.19 12.63
C GLU A 98 4.40 -1.96 12.84
N ALA A 99 3.58 -3.02 12.76
CA ALA A 99 2.12 -2.86 12.81
C ALA A 99 1.54 -2.90 14.23
N SER A 100 2.37 -3.20 15.24
CA SER A 100 1.96 -3.32 16.63
C SER A 100 2.96 -2.63 17.57
N GLN A 101 2.74 -2.74 18.88
CA GLN A 101 3.61 -2.18 19.92
C GLN A 101 3.92 -0.69 19.69
N LYS A 102 5.19 -0.35 19.43
CA LYS A 102 5.62 1.05 19.27
C LYS A 102 5.20 1.63 17.91
N ARG A 103 4.82 0.78 16.95
CA ARG A 103 4.38 1.16 15.59
C ARG A 103 5.37 2.08 14.89
N LEU A 104 6.66 1.79 15.04
CA LEU A 104 7.73 2.59 14.45
C LEU A 104 8.04 2.10 13.03
N ILE A 105 8.48 3.03 12.20
CA ILE A 105 9.18 2.66 10.97
C ILE A 105 10.59 2.26 11.38
N ARG A 106 10.86 0.96 11.33
CA ARG A 106 12.19 0.38 11.54
C ARG A 106 12.96 0.52 10.24
N HIS A 107 14.26 0.80 10.30
CA HIS A 107 15.04 1.02 9.09
C HIS A 107 16.47 0.54 9.26
N GLU A 108 17.07 0.07 8.16
CA GLU A 108 18.48 -0.31 8.08
C GLU A 108 19.03 0.02 6.69
N GLY A 109 20.32 -0.15 6.49
CA GLY A 109 20.95 -0.01 5.18
C GLY A 109 22.36 0.55 5.22
N ASN A 110 23.10 0.32 4.14
CA ASN A 110 24.49 0.75 3.99
C ASN A 110 24.66 2.03 3.16
N ASP A 111 23.54 2.69 2.82
CA ASP A 111 23.49 3.98 2.15
C ASP A 111 22.45 4.90 2.82
N ASP A 112 22.89 6.05 3.32
CA ASP A 112 22.05 6.97 4.09
C ASP A 112 20.97 7.65 3.26
N GLU A 113 21.22 7.91 1.97
CA GLU A 113 20.25 8.55 1.07
C GLU A 113 19.12 7.58 0.75
N LEU A 114 19.47 6.34 0.40
CA LEU A 114 18.50 5.28 0.14
C LEU A 114 17.70 4.93 1.39
N ARG A 115 18.32 4.95 2.57
CA ARG A 115 17.64 4.72 3.85
C ARG A 115 16.61 5.80 4.16
N LYS A 116 16.95 7.08 3.97
CA LYS A 116 15.99 8.19 4.11
C LYS A 116 14.85 8.06 3.11
N LEU A 117 15.15 7.68 1.87
CA LEU A 117 14.15 7.49 0.83
C LEU A 117 13.17 6.36 1.19
N ALA A 118 13.67 5.23 1.69
CA ALA A 118 12.85 4.12 2.17
C ALA A 118 11.92 4.55 3.33
N ILE A 119 12.44 5.30 4.30
CA ILE A 119 11.66 5.84 5.42
C ILE A 119 10.54 6.74 4.92
N GLU A 120 10.84 7.67 4.01
CA GLU A 120 9.83 8.61 3.48
C GLU A 120 8.75 7.90 2.66
N ALA A 121 9.11 6.91 1.84
CA ALA A 121 8.13 6.09 1.13
C ALA A 121 7.24 5.30 2.10
N ALA A 122 7.84 4.68 3.13
CA ALA A 122 7.10 3.96 4.17
C ALA A 122 6.14 4.88 4.96
N LYS A 123 6.56 6.12 5.28
CA LYS A 123 5.68 7.14 5.91
C LYS A 123 4.50 7.53 5.05
N ARG A 124 4.69 7.66 3.73
CA ARG A 124 3.60 8.03 2.80
C ARG A 124 2.57 6.91 2.67
N ILE A 125 3.05 5.66 2.56
CA ILE A 125 2.20 4.47 2.47
C ILE A 125 1.47 4.23 3.80
N ALA A 126 2.19 4.32 4.93
CA ALA A 126 1.70 4.17 6.31
C ALA A 126 0.77 2.97 6.55
N ALA A 127 1.03 1.85 5.86
CA ALA A 127 0.34 0.59 6.06
C ALA A 127 1.19 -0.36 6.91
N GLY A 128 0.56 -1.02 7.87
CA GLY A 128 1.24 -1.93 8.79
C GLY A 128 1.87 -3.11 8.04
N HIS A 129 3.05 -3.52 8.50
CA HIS A 129 3.86 -4.61 7.95
C HIS A 129 4.31 -4.46 6.49
N VAL A 130 4.11 -3.28 5.88
CA VAL A 130 4.75 -2.98 4.61
C VAL A 130 6.24 -2.73 4.82
N PHE A 131 7.07 -3.26 3.92
CA PHE A 131 8.45 -2.84 3.79
C PHE A 131 8.69 -2.17 2.43
N VAL A 132 9.66 -1.26 2.42
CA VAL A 132 10.16 -0.57 1.23
C VAL A 132 11.68 -0.70 1.22
N ILE A 133 12.23 -1.13 0.10
CA ILE A 133 13.67 -1.25 -0.14
C ILE A 133 14.00 -0.39 -1.35
N TYR A 134 15.03 0.42 -1.24
CA TYR A 134 15.68 1.05 -2.39
C TYR A 134 17.06 0.45 -2.57
N ILE A 135 17.43 0.15 -3.81
CA ILE A 135 18.74 -0.41 -4.17
C ILE A 135 19.39 0.41 -5.28
N LYS A 136 20.72 0.47 -5.24
CA LYS A 136 21.60 1.04 -6.26
C LYS A 136 22.79 0.09 -6.45
N ASP A 137 23.41 0.14 -7.62
CA ASP A 137 24.52 -0.74 -8.02
C ASP A 137 24.17 -2.25 -8.01
N ALA A 138 22.87 -2.56 -8.05
CA ALA A 138 22.31 -3.90 -8.23
C ALA A 138 20.91 -3.79 -8.86
N TRP A 139 20.45 -4.86 -9.50
CA TRP A 139 19.11 -4.94 -10.07
C TRP A 139 18.19 -5.80 -9.20
N PRO A 140 16.86 -5.58 -9.22
CA PRO A 140 15.92 -6.40 -8.49
C PRO A 140 16.04 -7.90 -8.81
N ILE A 141 16.33 -8.25 -10.06
CA ILE A 141 16.51 -9.65 -10.48
C ILE A 141 17.68 -10.35 -9.76
N ASN A 142 18.65 -9.60 -9.20
CA ASN A 142 19.75 -10.18 -8.44
C ASN A 142 19.34 -10.57 -7.02
N VAL A 143 18.33 -9.92 -6.43
CA VAL A 143 17.99 -10.04 -5.00
C VAL A 143 16.59 -10.60 -4.75
N LEU A 144 15.70 -10.56 -5.74
CA LEU A 144 14.27 -10.84 -5.56
C LEU A 144 13.98 -12.23 -5.01
N ASN A 145 14.71 -13.25 -5.45
CA ASN A 145 14.48 -14.60 -4.95
C ASN A 145 14.97 -14.77 -3.51
N SER A 146 16.10 -14.14 -3.14
CA SER A 146 16.57 -14.12 -1.76
C SER A 146 15.53 -13.47 -0.85
N ILE A 147 14.97 -12.32 -1.23
CA ILE A 147 13.92 -11.63 -0.47
C ILE A 147 12.64 -12.47 -0.36
N LYS A 148 12.19 -13.10 -1.46
CA LYS A 148 11.00 -13.97 -1.45
C LYS A 148 11.15 -15.18 -0.52
N ASN A 149 12.37 -15.63 -0.29
CA ASN A 149 12.67 -16.78 0.56
C ASN A 149 12.91 -16.39 2.03
N VAL A 150 12.93 -15.10 2.36
CA VAL A 150 12.93 -14.64 3.76
C VAL A 150 11.61 -15.07 4.41
N GLN A 151 11.70 -15.73 5.58
CA GLN A 151 10.58 -16.39 6.23
C GLN A 151 9.44 -15.42 6.59
N GLU A 152 9.81 -14.19 6.90
CA GLU A 152 8.87 -13.13 7.27
C GLU A 152 8.08 -12.57 6.08
N VAL A 153 8.62 -12.68 4.86
CA VAL A 153 8.08 -12.04 3.66
C VAL A 153 6.86 -12.82 3.15
N VAL A 154 5.73 -12.12 3.06
CA VAL A 154 4.45 -12.69 2.62
C VAL A 154 4.22 -12.42 1.14
N THR A 155 4.55 -11.22 0.66
CA THR A 155 4.25 -10.81 -0.72
C THR A 155 5.17 -9.68 -1.16
N ILE A 156 5.54 -9.69 -2.45
CA ILE A 156 6.15 -8.54 -3.13
C ILE A 156 5.09 -7.90 -4.03
N PHE A 157 4.85 -6.61 -3.87
CA PHE A 157 3.90 -5.84 -4.68
C PHE A 157 4.53 -5.29 -5.96
N ALA A 158 5.77 -4.79 -5.86
CA ALA A 158 6.47 -4.15 -6.98
C ALA A 158 7.99 -4.31 -6.86
N ALA A 159 8.67 -4.28 -8.00
CA ALA A 159 10.13 -4.26 -8.10
C ALA A 159 10.55 -3.56 -9.41
N THR A 160 10.81 -2.24 -9.35
CA THR A 160 10.86 -1.40 -10.56
C THR A 160 11.79 -0.20 -10.44
N ALA A 161 12.14 0.41 -11.57
CA ALA A 161 12.75 1.73 -11.67
C ALA A 161 11.80 2.76 -12.32
N ASN A 162 10.59 2.35 -12.69
CA ASN A 162 9.60 3.21 -13.33
C ASN A 162 8.96 4.18 -12.32
N PRO A 163 8.25 5.22 -12.80
CA PRO A 163 7.27 5.93 -11.98
C PRO A 163 6.30 4.95 -11.33
N LEU A 164 6.15 5.04 -10.01
CA LEU A 164 5.40 4.07 -9.21
C LEU A 164 4.40 4.77 -8.29
N GLN A 165 3.17 4.25 -8.30
CA GLN A 165 2.15 4.63 -7.33
C GLN A 165 1.66 3.41 -6.55
N VAL A 166 1.36 3.59 -5.26
CA VAL A 166 0.77 2.55 -4.39
C VAL A 166 -0.67 2.92 -4.07
N VAL A 167 -1.61 2.00 -4.33
CA VAL A 167 -3.01 2.16 -3.99
C VAL A 167 -3.24 1.65 -2.57
N VAL A 168 -3.66 2.54 -1.68
CA VAL A 168 -3.83 2.26 -0.25
C VAL A 168 -5.29 2.44 0.16
N ALA A 169 -5.87 1.42 0.78
CA ALA A 169 -7.15 1.52 1.47
C ALA A 169 -6.94 1.97 2.92
N GLU A 170 -7.78 2.86 3.41
CA GLU A 170 -7.81 3.31 4.81
C GLU A 170 -9.19 3.04 5.41
N THR A 171 -9.21 2.46 6.60
CA THR A 171 -10.39 2.24 7.44
C THR A 171 -10.17 2.86 8.83
N LYS A 172 -11.13 2.69 9.74
CA LYS A 172 -10.95 3.10 11.15
C LYS A 172 -9.77 2.39 11.84
N GLN A 173 -9.42 1.18 11.41
CA GLN A 173 -8.35 0.39 12.02
C GLN A 173 -6.96 0.85 11.55
N GLY A 174 -6.82 1.20 10.27
CA GLY A 174 -5.52 1.53 9.69
C GLY A 174 -5.55 1.48 8.17
N ARG A 175 -4.36 1.32 7.58
CA ARG A 175 -4.13 1.32 6.14
C ARG A 175 -3.61 -0.03 5.65
N GLY A 176 -4.01 -0.40 4.43
CA GLY A 176 -3.55 -1.60 3.74
C GLY A 176 -3.32 -1.35 2.25
N VAL A 177 -2.34 -2.03 1.66
CA VAL A 177 -2.04 -1.92 0.23
C VAL A 177 -3.02 -2.78 -0.56
N LEU A 178 -3.68 -2.19 -1.55
CA LEU A 178 -4.56 -2.91 -2.49
C LEU A 178 -3.83 -3.33 -3.76
N GLY A 179 -2.80 -2.58 -4.17
CA GLY A 179 -2.06 -2.82 -5.41
C GLY A 179 -1.14 -1.65 -5.75
N VAL A 180 -0.56 -1.72 -6.94
CA VAL A 180 0.41 -0.73 -7.46
C VAL A 180 0.10 -0.37 -8.91
N ILE A 181 0.53 0.82 -9.32
CA ILE A 181 0.60 1.24 -10.72
C ILE A 181 2.09 1.41 -11.06
N ASP A 182 2.64 0.46 -11.80
CA ASP A 182 4.05 0.40 -12.20
C ASP A 182 4.19 0.84 -13.66
N GLY A 183 4.66 2.07 -13.87
CA GLY A 183 4.83 2.65 -15.20
C GLY A 183 3.51 3.00 -15.89
N TYR A 184 3.47 2.80 -17.21
CA TYR A 184 2.42 3.29 -18.09
C TYR A 184 1.65 2.16 -18.76
N THR A 185 0.46 2.47 -19.28
CA THR A 185 -0.36 1.51 -20.02
C THR A 185 0.29 1.11 -21.35
N PRO A 186 0.18 -0.17 -21.78
CA PRO A 186 0.66 -0.59 -23.10
C PRO A 186 0.02 0.21 -24.23
N VAL A 187 0.81 0.56 -25.26
CA VAL A 187 0.34 1.33 -26.43
C VAL A 187 0.19 0.49 -27.70
N GLY A 188 0.53 -0.80 -27.65
CA GLY A 188 0.48 -1.70 -28.79
C GLY A 188 1.05 -3.08 -28.49
N VAL A 189 1.17 -3.90 -29.53
CA VAL A 189 1.81 -5.23 -29.51
C VAL A 189 3.11 -5.15 -30.30
N GLU A 190 4.16 -5.83 -29.83
CA GLU A 190 5.47 -5.84 -30.48
C GLU A 190 5.42 -6.42 -31.90
N THR A 191 6.21 -5.84 -32.80
CA THR A 191 6.44 -6.34 -34.18
C THR A 191 7.62 -7.32 -34.21
N GLU A 192 7.83 -8.00 -35.35
CA GLU A 192 9.00 -8.88 -35.54
C GLU A 192 10.34 -8.13 -35.39
N ASN A 193 10.38 -6.85 -35.77
CA ASN A 193 11.56 -6.02 -35.56
C ASN A 193 11.80 -5.76 -34.07
N ASP A 194 10.76 -5.41 -33.31
CA ASP A 194 10.86 -5.20 -31.86
C ASP A 194 11.31 -6.50 -31.14
N ILE A 195 10.82 -7.66 -31.58
CA ILE A 195 11.23 -8.97 -31.08
C ILE A 195 12.73 -9.19 -31.33
N ALA A 196 13.21 -8.89 -32.54
CA ALA A 196 14.62 -9.00 -32.88
C ALA A 196 15.48 -8.06 -32.01
N GLU A 197 15.05 -6.82 -31.84
CA GLU A 197 15.74 -5.81 -31.03
C GLU A 197 15.87 -6.24 -29.56
N ARG A 198 14.78 -6.61 -28.88
CA ARG A 198 14.85 -7.04 -27.47
C ARG A 198 15.68 -8.31 -27.29
N ARG A 199 15.67 -9.23 -28.27
CA ARG A 199 16.49 -10.46 -28.27
C ARG A 199 17.97 -10.14 -28.43
N ILE A 200 18.33 -9.18 -29.29
CA ILE A 200 19.71 -8.71 -29.45
C ILE A 200 20.16 -8.01 -28.17
N PHE A 201 19.32 -7.15 -27.59
CA PHE A 201 19.63 -6.43 -26.36
C PHE A 201 20.00 -7.38 -25.21
N LEU A 202 19.18 -8.41 -24.94
CA LEU A 202 19.46 -9.37 -23.86
C LEU A 202 20.78 -10.14 -24.03
N ARG A 203 21.23 -10.35 -25.28
CA ARG A 203 22.54 -10.95 -25.58
C ARG A 203 23.67 -9.94 -25.40
N LYS A 204 23.47 -8.69 -25.83
CA LYS A 204 24.45 -7.61 -25.66
C LYS A 204 24.78 -7.37 -24.19
N ILE A 205 23.78 -7.45 -23.30
CA ILE A 205 23.99 -7.31 -21.84
C ILE A 205 24.35 -8.64 -21.15
N GLY A 206 24.51 -9.74 -21.90
CA GLY A 206 25.06 -11.00 -21.40
C GLY A 206 24.10 -11.93 -20.66
N TYR A 207 22.80 -11.63 -20.55
CA TYR A 207 21.84 -12.50 -19.87
C TYR A 207 21.38 -13.71 -20.71
N LYS A 208 21.60 -13.67 -22.03
CA LYS A 208 21.26 -14.76 -22.96
C LYS A 208 22.40 -14.99 -23.96
N LYS A 209 22.48 -16.20 -24.50
CA LYS A 209 23.34 -16.58 -25.62
C LYS A 209 22.51 -16.71 -26.90
#